data_AF-A0A239NBN1-F1
#
_entry.id   AF-A0A239NBN1-F1
#
_cell.length_a   1.000
_cell.length_b   1.000
_cell.length_c   1.000
_cell.angle_alpha   90.00
_cell.angle_beta   90.00
_cell.angle_gamma   90.00
#
_symmetry.space_group_name_H-M   'P 1'
#
loop_
_entity.id
_entity.type
_entity.pdbx_description
1 polymer ?
#
loop_
_entity_poly.entity_id
_entity_poly.type
_entity_poly.pdbx_seq_one_letter_code
_entity_poly.pdbx_strand_id
1 'polypeptide(L)'
;MTESRLLTLRDHIRWAVSRFHAEGLFFGHGTDNAWDDARQLLLGALHLPWEMADAYLDCRLEDDERDYLRELLRKRIEERVPTAYLLGEAWFCDLPFVVDERVLVPRSPIAELIRQRFAPWLAAEPARILDLCTGSGCIGIACAHEFPRAEVVLADLSFDALEVANVNIERHELGERVYTVQGDGFAGLPGQRFDLIVSNPPYVDAEDFADMPAEYQHEPELGLACGDDGLDLVRRMLAEAADHLAEQGTLIVEVGNSQVHVEALYPEVDFTWLEFRHGGHGVFLLSAKQCREHQALFRSRVS
;
A
#
# COMPACT_ATOMS: atom_id res chain seq x y z
N MET A 1 27.68 -4.52 34.64
CA MET A 1 26.97 -4.07 33.42
C MET A 1 27.48 -2.69 33.09
N THR A 2 28.06 -2.49 31.91
CA THR A 2 28.43 -1.14 31.46
C THR A 2 27.12 -0.39 31.22
N GLU A 3 26.88 0.65 32.02
CA GLU A 3 25.70 1.50 31.89
C GLU A 3 25.70 2.11 30.47
N SER A 4 24.58 2.02 29.76
CA SER A 4 24.47 2.57 28.41
C SER A 4 24.69 4.09 28.47
N ARG A 5 25.46 4.62 27.51
CA ARG A 5 25.66 6.07 27.38
C ARG A 5 24.55 6.77 26.58
N LEU A 6 23.58 6.00 26.07
CA LEU A 6 22.41 6.54 25.39
C LEU A 6 21.38 6.90 26.47
N LEU A 7 21.15 8.20 26.68
CA LEU A 7 20.30 8.70 27.77
C LEU A 7 19.02 9.35 27.27
N THR A 8 19.03 9.88 26.05
CA THR A 8 17.94 10.67 25.47
C THR A 8 17.43 10.06 24.17
N LEU A 9 16.23 10.45 23.73
CA LEU A 9 15.72 10.08 22.41
C LEU A 9 16.70 10.46 21.29
N ARG A 10 17.30 11.65 21.37
CA ARG A 10 18.30 12.12 20.40
C ARG A 10 19.51 11.19 20.34
N ASP A 11 20.00 10.70 21.48
CA ASP A 11 21.11 9.75 21.52
C ASP A 11 20.75 8.45 20.79
N HIS A 12 19.56 7.92 21.08
CA HIS A 12 19.07 6.67 20.50
C HIS A 12 18.82 6.81 18.98
N ILE A 13 18.20 7.91 18.51
CA ILE A 13 17.99 8.17 17.08
C ILE A 13 19.34 8.25 16.36
N ARG A 14 20.26 9.09 16.84
CA ARG A 14 21.58 9.24 16.21
C ARG A 14 22.36 7.93 16.19
N TRP A 15 22.29 7.14 17.27
CA TRP A 15 22.91 5.82 17.32
C TRP A 15 22.27 4.86 16.32
N ALA A 16 20.94 4.78 16.28
CA ALA A 16 20.20 3.94 15.35
C ALA A 16 20.59 4.24 13.90
N VAL A 17 20.59 5.51 13.48
CA VAL A 17 21.02 5.93 12.13
C VAL A 17 22.44 5.45 11.81
N SER A 18 23.36 5.55 12.76
CA SER A 18 24.74 5.09 12.58
C SER A 18 24.81 3.58 12.38
N ARG A 19 23.99 2.82 13.12
CA ARG A 19 23.90 1.36 12.99
C ARG A 19 23.21 0.94 11.70
N PHE A 20 22.15 1.64 11.32
CA PHE A 20 21.39 1.38 10.11
C PHE A 20 22.26 1.49 8.86
N HIS A 21 23.08 2.55 8.77
CA HIS A 21 24.07 2.68 7.69
C HIS A 21 25.19 1.64 7.78
N ALA A 22 25.72 1.37 8.98
CA ALA A 22 26.81 0.41 9.15
C ALA A 22 26.42 -1.02 8.72
N GLU A 23 25.16 -1.37 8.93
CA GLU A 23 24.59 -2.69 8.63
C GLU A 23 23.90 -2.73 7.25
N GLY A 24 23.94 -1.63 6.50
CA GLY A 24 23.40 -1.55 5.13
C GLY A 24 21.90 -1.85 5.06
N LEU A 25 21.11 -1.32 6.00
CA LEU A 25 19.65 -1.49 5.99
C LEU A 25 19.03 -0.84 4.76
N PHE A 26 17.96 -1.44 4.26
CA PHE A 26 17.15 -0.87 3.19
C PHE A 26 15.94 -0.10 3.74
N PHE A 27 15.50 0.93 3.01
CA PHE A 27 14.36 1.77 3.35
C PHE A 27 13.44 1.89 2.13
N GLY A 28 12.20 1.42 2.28
CA GLY A 28 11.17 1.46 1.23
C GLY A 28 9.76 1.10 1.71
N HIS A 29 9.57 0.97 3.02
CA HIS A 29 8.32 0.54 3.66
C HIS A 29 7.67 1.74 4.40
N GLY A 30 7.65 2.90 3.74
CA GLY A 30 7.12 4.16 4.28
C GLY A 30 8.15 5.28 4.48
N THR A 31 9.44 4.94 4.58
CA THR A 31 10.56 5.90 4.62
C THR A 31 11.61 5.50 3.58
N ASP A 32 12.43 6.48 3.15
CA ASP A 32 13.47 6.30 2.12
C ASP A 32 14.90 6.50 2.66
N ASN A 33 15.04 6.79 3.96
CA ASN A 33 16.32 7.07 4.57
C ASN A 33 16.38 6.62 6.05
N ALA A 34 17.60 6.35 6.52
CA ALA A 34 17.84 5.85 7.87
C ALA A 34 17.39 6.83 8.97
N TRP A 35 17.46 8.14 8.71
CA TRP A 35 17.10 9.15 9.70
C TRP A 35 15.60 9.10 9.99
N ASP A 36 14.78 9.12 8.95
CA ASP A 36 13.35 9.08 9.09
C ASP A 36 12.85 7.72 9.60
N ASP A 37 13.45 6.61 9.14
CA ASP A 37 13.11 5.27 9.65
C ASP A 37 13.42 5.12 11.15
N ALA A 38 14.61 5.54 11.58
CA ALA A 38 14.98 5.51 12.99
C ALA A 38 14.09 6.43 13.84
N ARG A 39 13.79 7.62 13.33
CA ARG A 39 12.91 8.56 14.01
C ARG A 39 11.48 8.00 14.12
N GLN A 40 10.97 7.38 13.06
CA GLN A 40 9.64 6.77 13.05
C GLN A 40 9.56 5.64 14.06
N LEU A 41 10.54 4.72 14.04
CA LEU A 41 10.59 3.59 14.97
C LEU A 41 10.60 4.06 16.43
N LEU A 42 11.46 5.02 16.76
CA LEU A 42 11.67 5.43 18.15
C LEU A 42 10.54 6.30 18.69
N LEU A 43 10.01 7.23 17.87
CA LEU A 43 8.87 8.05 18.28
C LEU A 43 7.59 7.20 18.35
N GLY A 44 7.34 6.38 17.33
CA GLY A 44 6.18 5.49 17.28
C GLY A 44 6.14 4.51 18.45
N ALA A 45 7.29 3.92 18.80
CA ALA A 45 7.40 3.00 19.94
C ALA A 45 7.02 3.66 21.28
N LEU A 46 7.25 4.97 21.43
CA LEU A 46 6.88 5.72 22.63
C LEU A 46 5.55 6.48 22.48
N HIS A 47 4.79 6.21 21.42
CA HIS A 47 3.54 6.90 21.12
C HIS A 47 3.68 8.43 21.03
N LEU A 48 4.83 8.89 20.55
CA LEU A 48 5.13 10.30 20.36
C LEU A 48 4.79 10.73 18.93
N PRO A 49 4.25 11.95 18.74
CA PRO A 49 3.90 12.44 17.41
C PRO A 49 5.15 12.66 16.55
N TRP A 50 5.01 12.44 15.24
CA TRP A 50 6.06 12.73 14.27
C TRP A 50 6.48 14.21 14.30
N GLU A 51 5.51 15.11 14.39
CA GLU A 51 5.77 16.53 14.60
C GLU A 51 5.82 16.84 16.09
N MET A 52 7.04 16.98 16.61
CA MET A 52 7.29 17.35 17.99
C MET A 52 8.43 18.37 18.06
N ALA A 53 8.43 19.24 19.06
CA ALA A 53 9.51 20.22 19.22
C ALA A 53 10.83 19.51 19.57
N ASP A 54 11.91 19.89 18.88
CA ASP A 54 13.24 19.26 19.03
C ASP A 54 13.76 19.21 20.46
N ALA A 55 13.37 20.15 21.32
CA ALA A 55 13.79 20.18 22.72
C ALA A 55 13.34 18.93 23.51
N TYR A 56 12.24 18.28 23.10
CA TYR A 56 11.78 17.04 23.72
C TYR A 56 12.65 15.83 23.36
N LEU A 57 13.42 15.90 22.26
CA LEU A 57 14.38 14.83 21.93
C LEU A 57 15.53 14.75 22.94
N ASP A 58 15.76 15.82 23.70
CA ASP A 58 16.78 15.89 24.77
C ASP A 58 16.24 15.45 26.14
N CYS A 59 14.95 15.09 26.24
CA CYS A 59 14.40 14.46 27.43
C CYS A 59 15.04 13.09 27.64
N ARG A 60 15.25 12.75 28.92
CA ARG A 60 15.77 11.44 29.30
C ARG A 60 14.68 10.39 29.20
N LEU A 61 15.08 9.20 28.78
CA LEU A 61 14.24 8.02 28.75
C LEU A 61 14.29 7.30 30.10
N GLU A 62 13.15 6.74 30.50
CA GLU A 62 13.05 5.82 31.64
C GLU A 62 13.67 4.46 31.31
N ASP A 63 13.91 3.64 32.34
CA ASP A 63 14.58 2.34 32.19
C ASP A 63 13.83 1.38 31.26
N ASP A 64 12.51 1.33 31.39
CA ASP A 64 11.61 0.50 30.60
C ASP A 64 11.53 0.96 29.13
N GLU A 65 11.46 2.27 28.89
CA GLU A 65 11.50 2.84 27.53
C GLU A 65 12.79 2.43 26.81
N ARG A 66 13.94 2.51 27.50
CA ARG A 66 15.25 2.16 26.90
C ARG A 66 15.36 0.67 26.57
N ASP A 67 14.81 -0.20 27.41
CA ASP A 67 14.82 -1.63 27.18
C ASP A 67 13.88 -2.03 26.03
N TYR A 68 12.71 -1.40 25.94
CA TYR A 68 11.77 -1.60 24.83
C TYR A 68 12.36 -1.13 23.49
N LEU A 69 12.91 0.09 23.43
CA LEU A 69 13.57 0.61 22.23
C LEU A 69 14.75 -0.26 21.80
N ARG A 70 15.52 -0.81 22.76
CA ARG A 70 16.63 -1.71 22.45
C ARG A 70 16.15 -2.99 21.77
N GLU A 71 15.03 -3.57 22.22
CA GLU A 71 14.45 -4.76 21.59
C GLU A 71 14.03 -4.48 20.15
N LEU A 72 13.30 -3.38 19.91
CA LEU A 72 12.86 -3.00 18.57
C LEU A 72 14.04 -2.69 17.64
N LEU A 73 15.04 -1.95 18.11
CA LEU A 73 16.24 -1.66 17.35
C LEU A 73 17.01 -2.94 17.01
N ARG A 74 17.07 -3.90 17.95
CA ARG A 74 17.68 -5.21 17.68
C ARG A 74 16.94 -5.93 16.54
N LYS A 75 15.62 -6.01 16.59
CA LYS A 75 14.81 -6.63 15.51
C LYS A 75 15.01 -5.91 14.18
N ARG A 76 14.94 -4.57 14.15
CA ARG A 76 15.14 -3.78 12.93
C ARG A 76 16.52 -4.01 12.31
N ILE A 77 17.57 -4.08 13.13
CA ILE A 77 18.96 -4.20 12.69
C ILE A 77 19.34 -5.64 12.31
N GLU A 78 19.04 -6.60 13.18
CA GLU A 78 19.49 -7.99 13.04
C GLU A 78 18.54 -8.80 12.15
N GLU A 79 17.24 -8.64 12.36
CA GLU A 79 16.19 -9.43 11.69
C GLU A 79 15.62 -8.71 10.46
N ARG A 80 15.95 -7.43 10.25
CA ARG A 80 15.52 -6.61 9.11
C ARG A 80 14.01 -6.41 9.02
N VAL A 81 13.30 -6.57 10.14
CA VAL A 81 11.84 -6.35 10.19
C VAL A 81 11.54 -4.88 9.88
N PRO A 82 10.68 -4.56 8.90
CA PRO A 82 10.25 -3.19 8.61
C PRO A 82 9.70 -2.46 9.83
N THR A 83 9.98 -1.16 9.93
CA THR A 83 9.51 -0.30 11.03
C THR A 83 7.99 -0.35 11.19
N ALA A 84 7.24 -0.37 10.08
CA ALA A 84 5.78 -0.44 10.10
C ALA A 84 5.27 -1.70 10.84
N TYR A 85 5.89 -2.86 10.61
CA TYR A 85 5.51 -4.11 11.29
C TYR A 85 5.97 -4.14 12.75
N LEU A 86 7.12 -3.54 13.07
CA LEU A 86 7.57 -3.40 14.46
C LEU A 86 6.62 -2.54 15.29
N LEU A 87 6.00 -1.53 14.67
CA LEU A 87 5.03 -0.65 15.30
C LEU A 87 3.58 -1.16 15.18
N GLY A 88 3.31 -2.11 14.28
CA GLY A 88 1.96 -2.55 13.93
C GLY A 88 1.13 -1.47 13.21
N GLU A 89 1.79 -0.43 12.66
CA GLU A 89 1.13 0.74 12.08
C GLU A 89 1.91 1.34 10.91
N ALA A 90 1.18 1.77 9.89
CA ALA A 90 1.68 2.54 8.75
C ALA A 90 0.74 3.72 8.43
N TRP A 91 1.26 4.71 7.70
CA TRP A 91 0.49 5.89 7.30
C TRP A 91 0.24 5.90 5.79
N PHE A 92 -0.98 6.22 5.39
CA PHE A 92 -1.37 6.35 3.99
C PHE A 92 -2.45 7.43 3.85
N CYS A 93 -2.31 8.37 2.91
CA CYS A 93 -3.20 9.54 2.78
C CYS A 93 -3.42 10.28 4.12
N ASP A 94 -2.36 10.49 4.89
CA ASP A 94 -2.41 11.14 6.21
C ASP A 94 -3.29 10.43 7.25
N LEU A 95 -3.62 9.15 7.01
CA LEU A 95 -4.42 8.30 7.88
C LEU A 95 -3.56 7.13 8.40
N PRO A 96 -3.68 6.77 9.70
CA PRO A 96 -2.99 5.61 10.26
C PRO A 96 -3.75 4.31 9.97
N PHE A 97 -3.02 3.25 9.66
CA PHE A 97 -3.53 1.92 9.38
C PHE A 97 -2.77 0.88 10.20
N VAL A 98 -3.50 -0.03 10.82
CA VAL A 98 -2.94 -1.27 11.39
C VAL A 98 -2.39 -2.11 10.26
N VAL A 99 -1.15 -2.58 10.42
CA VAL A 99 -0.47 -3.46 9.47
C VAL A 99 0.35 -4.52 10.21
N ASP A 100 0.47 -5.68 9.59
CA ASP A 100 1.37 -6.76 10.00
C ASP A 100 1.78 -7.59 8.77
N GLU A 101 2.53 -8.67 8.97
CA GLU A 101 3.08 -9.54 7.93
C GLU A 101 2.02 -10.18 7.01
N ARG A 102 0.72 -10.07 7.33
CA ARG A 102 -0.38 -10.53 6.46
C ARG A 102 -0.69 -9.59 5.30
N VAL A 103 -0.19 -8.35 5.33
CA VAL A 103 -0.51 -7.30 4.35
C VAL A 103 0.72 -6.49 3.96
N LEU A 104 0.75 -5.94 2.74
CA LEU A 104 1.80 -5.01 2.32
C LEU A 104 1.76 -3.73 3.13
N VAL A 105 2.94 -3.17 3.38
CA VAL A 105 3.05 -1.83 3.97
C VAL A 105 2.57 -0.78 2.95
N PRO A 106 1.53 0.02 3.26
CA PRO A 106 0.98 1.03 2.36
C PRO A 106 2.01 2.00 1.81
N ARG A 107 2.13 2.07 0.47
CA ARG A 107 3.08 2.95 -0.23
C ARG A 107 2.67 3.32 -1.66
N SER A 108 1.40 3.10 -2.02
CA SER A 108 0.92 3.32 -3.38
C SER A 108 0.90 4.82 -3.76
N PRO A 109 1.40 5.22 -4.96
CA PRO A 109 1.26 6.57 -5.49
C PRO A 109 -0.20 7.00 -5.71
N ILE A 110 -1.15 6.06 -5.75
CA ILE A 110 -2.60 6.35 -5.82
C ILE A 110 -3.05 7.27 -4.67
N ALA A 111 -2.30 7.35 -3.57
CA ALA A 111 -2.51 8.34 -2.51
C ALA A 111 -2.59 9.79 -3.01
N GLU A 112 -1.84 10.17 -4.05
CA GLU A 112 -1.92 11.51 -4.63
C GLU A 112 -3.23 11.70 -5.43
N LEU A 113 -3.72 10.66 -6.11
CA LEU A 113 -5.01 10.70 -6.82
C LEU A 113 -6.17 10.83 -5.84
N ILE A 114 -6.14 10.06 -4.75
CA ILE A 114 -7.15 10.11 -3.70
C ILE A 114 -7.25 11.52 -3.13
N ARG A 115 -6.12 12.13 -2.72
CA ARG A 115 -6.08 13.52 -2.21
C ARG A 115 -6.56 14.56 -3.22
N GLN A 116 -6.46 14.28 -4.51
CA GLN A 116 -6.96 15.13 -5.59
C GLN A 116 -8.38 14.75 -6.02
N ARG A 117 -9.03 13.83 -5.30
CA ARG A 117 -10.36 13.28 -5.61
C ARG A 117 -10.45 12.77 -7.04
N PHE A 118 -9.34 12.22 -7.54
CA PHE A 118 -9.15 11.70 -8.90
C PHE A 118 -9.46 12.72 -10.02
N ALA A 119 -9.35 14.03 -9.74
CA ALA A 119 -9.52 15.06 -10.76
C ALA A 119 -8.38 15.00 -11.81
N PRO A 120 -8.64 15.34 -13.09
CA PRO A 120 -9.94 15.69 -13.69
C PRO A 120 -10.72 14.47 -14.20
N TRP A 121 -10.33 13.26 -13.82
CA TRP A 121 -10.76 12.03 -14.50
C TRP A 121 -12.16 11.56 -14.12
N LEU A 122 -12.60 11.84 -12.89
CA LEU A 122 -13.97 11.53 -12.48
C LEU A 122 -14.93 12.64 -12.91
N ALA A 123 -15.93 12.27 -13.72
CA ALA A 123 -16.98 13.18 -14.17
C ALA A 123 -17.94 13.60 -13.04
N ALA A 124 -18.09 12.76 -12.01
CA ALA A 124 -18.91 12.99 -10.83
C ALA A 124 -18.32 12.22 -9.64
N GLU A 125 -18.77 12.56 -8.43
CA GLU A 125 -18.40 11.79 -7.24
C GLU A 125 -18.92 10.34 -7.37
N PRO A 126 -18.08 9.32 -7.17
CA PRO A 126 -18.49 7.92 -7.28
C PRO A 126 -19.43 7.57 -6.12
N ALA A 127 -20.53 6.88 -6.41
CA ALA A 127 -21.43 6.36 -5.40
C ALA A 127 -20.97 4.97 -4.92
N ARG A 128 -20.34 4.19 -5.80
CA ARG A 128 -19.77 2.88 -5.47
C ARG A 128 -18.33 2.77 -5.92
N ILE A 129 -17.45 2.42 -5.00
CA ILE A 129 -16.00 2.25 -5.22
C ILE A 129 -15.63 0.80 -4.92
N LEU A 130 -14.80 0.20 -5.76
CA LEU A 130 -14.13 -1.07 -5.48
C LEU A 130 -12.64 -0.80 -5.33
N ASP A 131 -12.07 -1.28 -4.22
CA ASP A 131 -10.65 -1.46 -4.03
C ASP A 131 -10.34 -2.96 -4.17
N LEU A 132 -9.76 -3.35 -5.31
CA LEU A 132 -9.45 -4.73 -5.64
C LEU A 132 -7.98 -5.02 -5.29
N CYS A 133 -7.71 -6.16 -4.65
CA CYS A 133 -6.43 -6.46 -4.00
C CYS A 133 -6.14 -5.50 -2.86
N THR A 134 -7.13 -5.34 -1.98
CA THR A 134 -7.19 -4.28 -0.97
C THR A 134 -6.11 -4.38 0.10
N GLY A 135 -5.57 -5.58 0.37
CA GLY A 135 -4.61 -5.82 1.44
C GLY A 135 -5.12 -5.32 2.79
N SER A 136 -4.45 -4.31 3.35
CA SER A 136 -4.81 -3.65 4.62
C SER A 136 -6.09 -2.79 4.55
N GLY A 137 -6.66 -2.60 3.37
CA GLY A 137 -7.81 -1.71 3.16
C GLY A 137 -7.45 -0.24 2.93
N CYS A 138 -6.16 0.11 2.90
CA CYS A 138 -5.72 1.50 2.97
C CYS A 138 -6.22 2.38 1.80
N ILE A 139 -6.25 1.86 0.57
CA ILE A 139 -6.71 2.59 -0.62
C ILE A 139 -8.21 2.84 -0.52
N GLY A 140 -9.01 1.78 -0.33
CA GLY A 140 -10.46 1.90 -0.24
C GLY A 140 -10.94 2.72 0.96
N ILE A 141 -10.31 2.58 2.13
CA ILE A 141 -10.64 3.37 3.32
C ILE A 141 -10.29 4.86 3.11
N ALA A 142 -9.14 5.17 2.49
CA ALA A 142 -8.79 6.55 2.15
C ALA A 142 -9.79 7.14 1.13
N CYS A 143 -10.20 6.36 0.12
CA CYS A 143 -11.30 6.74 -0.78
C CYS A 143 -12.60 7.02 -0.01
N ALA A 144 -12.94 6.21 1.01
CA ALA A 144 -14.13 6.43 1.81
C ALA A 144 -14.08 7.76 2.57
N HIS A 145 -12.92 8.20 3.06
CA HIS A 145 -12.76 9.53 3.68
C HIS A 145 -12.97 10.67 2.67
N GLU A 146 -12.41 10.56 1.47
CA GLU A 146 -12.55 11.59 0.41
C GLU A 146 -13.93 11.63 -0.27
N PHE A 147 -14.67 10.52 -0.21
CA PHE A 147 -16.02 10.38 -0.72
C PHE A 147 -16.97 9.91 0.39
N PRO A 148 -17.44 10.80 1.29
CA PRO A 148 -18.24 10.44 2.47
C PRO A 148 -19.59 9.77 2.16
N ARG A 149 -20.06 9.89 0.91
CA ARG A 149 -21.33 9.28 0.44
C ARG A 149 -21.13 7.99 -0.34
N ALA A 150 -19.88 7.62 -0.64
CA ALA A 150 -19.58 6.41 -1.38
C ALA A 150 -19.71 5.18 -0.47
N GLU A 151 -20.29 4.14 -1.05
CA GLU A 151 -20.18 2.77 -0.58
C GLU A 151 -18.89 2.17 -1.16
N VAL A 152 -18.04 1.60 -0.31
CA VAL A 152 -16.73 1.07 -0.71
C VAL A 152 -16.65 -0.42 -0.43
N VAL A 153 -16.20 -1.16 -1.43
CA VAL A 153 -15.97 -2.61 -1.36
C VAL A 153 -14.49 -2.86 -1.36
N LEU A 154 -14.00 -3.55 -0.33
CA LEU A 154 -12.62 -3.99 -0.22
C LEU A 154 -12.56 -5.47 -0.62
N ALA A 155 -11.95 -5.79 -1.75
CA ALA A 155 -11.88 -7.16 -2.24
C ALA A 155 -10.45 -7.71 -2.20
N ASP A 156 -10.29 -8.92 -1.68
CA ASP A 156 -9.01 -9.61 -1.64
C ASP A 156 -9.16 -11.13 -1.73
N LEU A 157 -8.12 -11.80 -2.22
CA LEU A 157 -8.03 -13.25 -2.22
C LEU A 157 -7.77 -13.78 -0.79
N SER A 158 -6.92 -13.07 -0.05
CA SER A 158 -6.43 -13.46 1.26
C SER A 158 -7.46 -13.14 2.34
N PHE A 159 -7.97 -14.18 3.00
CA PHE A 159 -8.82 -14.01 4.18
C PHE A 159 -8.07 -13.27 5.30
N ASP A 160 -6.79 -13.59 5.50
CA ASP A 160 -5.93 -13.00 6.52
C ASP A 160 -5.72 -11.49 6.28
N ALA A 161 -5.61 -11.07 5.02
CA ALA A 161 -5.56 -9.64 4.66
C ALA A 161 -6.89 -8.95 4.97
N LEU A 162 -8.03 -9.60 4.65
CA LEU A 162 -9.35 -9.05 4.96
C LEU A 162 -9.60 -8.94 6.48
N GLU A 163 -9.01 -9.78 7.32
CA GLU A 163 -9.06 -9.58 8.77
C GLU A 163 -8.37 -8.27 9.18
N VAL A 164 -7.20 -7.97 8.61
CA VAL A 164 -6.52 -6.68 8.83
C VAL A 164 -7.35 -5.51 8.30
N ALA A 165 -7.93 -5.66 7.10
CA ALA A 165 -8.82 -4.65 6.53
C ALA A 165 -10.03 -4.38 7.43
N ASN A 166 -10.65 -5.41 8.01
CA ASN A 166 -11.76 -5.25 8.95
C ASN A 166 -11.35 -4.51 10.24
N VAL A 167 -10.17 -4.81 10.80
CA VAL A 167 -9.61 -4.03 11.92
C VAL A 167 -9.47 -2.56 11.55
N ASN A 168 -9.01 -2.26 10.32
CA ASN A 168 -8.92 -0.89 9.85
C ASN A 168 -10.28 -0.23 9.60
N ILE A 169 -11.27 -0.96 9.07
CA ILE A 169 -12.65 -0.44 8.93
C ILE A 169 -13.21 -0.03 10.31
N GLU A 170 -13.02 -0.88 11.33
CA GLU A 170 -13.45 -0.59 12.70
C GLU A 170 -12.69 0.61 13.28
N ARG A 171 -11.36 0.65 13.12
CA ARG A 171 -10.50 1.74 13.58
C ARG A 171 -10.91 3.10 13.02
N HIS A 172 -11.36 3.14 11.76
CA HIS A 172 -11.80 4.36 11.08
C HIS A 172 -13.31 4.63 11.24
N GLU A 173 -14.04 3.78 11.97
CA GLU A 173 -15.48 3.90 12.22
C GLU A 173 -16.33 3.90 10.93
N LEU A 174 -15.93 3.09 9.94
CA LEU A 174 -16.53 3.10 8.59
C LEU A 174 -17.45 1.91 8.27
N GLY A 175 -17.76 1.07 9.26
CA GLY A 175 -18.50 -0.20 9.07
C GLY A 175 -19.91 -0.07 8.48
N GLU A 176 -20.50 1.13 8.42
CA GLU A 176 -21.80 1.36 7.78
C GLU A 176 -21.74 1.40 6.25
N ARG A 177 -20.55 1.65 5.67
CA ARG A 177 -20.40 1.92 4.22
C ARG A 177 -19.16 1.34 3.58
N VAL A 178 -18.30 0.70 4.36
CA VAL A 178 -17.12 -0.03 3.87
C VAL A 178 -17.23 -1.48 4.30
N TYR A 179 -17.10 -2.41 3.35
CA TYR A 179 -17.21 -3.84 3.64
C TYR A 179 -16.24 -4.68 2.83
N THR A 180 -15.82 -5.81 3.41
CA THR A 180 -14.88 -6.74 2.79
C THR A 180 -15.58 -7.83 2.00
N VAL A 181 -15.01 -8.23 0.86
CA VAL A 181 -15.45 -9.37 0.05
C VAL A 181 -14.24 -10.25 -0.27
N GLN A 182 -14.32 -11.54 0.04
CA GLN A 182 -13.28 -12.48 -0.36
C GLN A 182 -13.52 -12.96 -1.80
N GLY A 183 -12.47 -12.95 -2.64
CA GLY A 183 -12.54 -13.49 -3.98
C GLY A 183 -11.21 -13.42 -4.74
N ASP A 184 -11.03 -14.34 -5.69
CA ASP A 184 -9.94 -14.27 -6.67
C ASP A 184 -10.35 -13.30 -7.79
N GLY A 185 -9.73 -12.12 -7.82
CA GLY A 185 -10.11 -11.04 -8.71
C GLY A 185 -11.59 -10.68 -8.53
N PHE A 186 -12.37 -10.72 -9.61
CA PHE A 186 -13.79 -10.37 -9.58
C PHE A 186 -14.73 -11.51 -9.16
N ALA A 187 -14.21 -12.72 -8.87
CA ALA A 187 -15.05 -13.90 -8.60
C ALA A 187 -16.02 -13.72 -7.42
N GLY A 188 -15.65 -12.91 -6.41
CA GLY A 188 -16.50 -12.60 -5.25
C GLY A 188 -17.58 -11.53 -5.51
N LEU A 189 -17.64 -10.94 -6.70
CA LEU A 189 -18.42 -9.74 -7.00
C LEU A 189 -19.50 -9.94 -8.08
N PRO A 190 -20.22 -11.08 -8.16
CA PRO A 190 -21.12 -11.37 -9.27
C PRO A 190 -22.24 -10.32 -9.37
N GLY A 191 -22.39 -9.73 -10.56
CA GLY A 191 -23.41 -8.73 -10.86
C GLY A 191 -23.19 -7.35 -10.22
N GLN A 192 -22.12 -7.15 -9.47
CA GLN A 192 -21.79 -5.86 -8.88
C GLN A 192 -21.13 -4.93 -9.90
N ARG A 193 -21.54 -3.65 -9.89
CA ARG A 193 -20.96 -2.59 -10.72
C ARG A 193 -20.51 -1.40 -9.91
N PHE A 194 -19.40 -0.78 -10.32
CA PHE A 194 -18.73 0.30 -9.60
C PHE A 194 -18.49 1.50 -10.50
N ASP A 195 -18.59 2.70 -9.92
CA ASP A 195 -18.27 3.96 -10.60
C ASP A 195 -16.75 4.18 -10.66
N LEU A 196 -16.03 3.63 -9.68
CA LEU A 196 -14.58 3.64 -9.63
C LEU A 196 -14.08 2.26 -9.18
N ILE A 197 -13.18 1.67 -9.97
CA ILE A 197 -12.39 0.50 -9.57
C ILE A 197 -10.95 0.96 -9.45
N VAL A 198 -10.38 0.81 -8.28
CA VAL A 198 -8.96 1.07 -7.98
C VAL A 198 -8.32 -0.24 -7.58
N SER A 199 -7.08 -0.45 -7.99
CA SER A 199 -6.34 -1.65 -7.60
C SER A 199 -4.85 -1.40 -7.59
N ASN A 200 -4.19 -1.95 -6.58
CA ASN A 200 -2.74 -2.12 -6.54
C ASN A 200 -2.43 -3.63 -6.46
N PRO A 201 -2.60 -4.38 -7.57
CA PRO A 201 -2.37 -5.81 -7.59
C PRO A 201 -0.88 -6.15 -7.41
N PRO A 202 -0.53 -7.39 -7.03
CA PRO A 202 0.85 -7.87 -7.17
C PRO A 202 1.29 -7.75 -8.63
N TYR A 203 2.44 -7.12 -8.87
CA TYR A 203 2.99 -6.91 -10.22
C TYR A 203 4.49 -7.18 -10.32
N VAL A 204 5.14 -7.63 -9.25
CA VAL A 204 6.58 -7.94 -9.25
C VAL A 204 6.77 -9.32 -9.86
N ASP A 205 7.72 -9.46 -10.79
CA ASP A 205 8.09 -10.78 -11.30
C ASP A 205 8.97 -11.55 -10.29
N ALA A 206 9.10 -12.86 -10.50
CA ALA A 206 9.81 -13.72 -9.57
C ALA A 206 11.33 -13.46 -9.51
N GLU A 207 11.94 -12.93 -10.59
CA GLU A 207 13.37 -12.61 -10.62
C GLU A 207 13.63 -11.33 -9.81
N ASP A 208 12.85 -10.28 -10.04
CA ASP A 208 12.90 -9.02 -9.30
C ASP A 208 12.66 -9.25 -7.80
N PHE A 209 11.70 -10.10 -7.44
CA PHE A 209 11.43 -10.44 -6.03
C PHE A 209 12.60 -11.17 -5.36
N ALA A 210 13.28 -12.07 -6.06
CA ALA A 210 14.42 -12.80 -5.52
C ALA A 210 15.63 -11.90 -5.22
N ASP A 211 15.77 -10.81 -5.97
CA ASP A 211 16.83 -9.81 -5.81
C ASP A 211 16.47 -8.70 -4.79
N MET A 212 15.26 -8.72 -4.21
CA MET A 212 14.84 -7.72 -3.25
C MET A 212 15.64 -7.77 -1.93
N PRO A 213 15.87 -6.60 -1.30
CA PRO A 213 16.45 -6.52 0.04
C PRO A 213 15.70 -7.37 1.07
N ALA A 214 16.42 -7.85 2.09
CA ALA A 214 15.89 -8.73 3.15
C ALA A 214 14.65 -8.15 3.85
N GLU A 215 14.52 -6.83 3.94
CA GLU A 215 13.33 -6.16 4.47
C GLU A 215 12.02 -6.56 3.74
N TYR A 216 12.05 -6.77 2.42
CA TYR A 216 10.87 -7.16 1.64
C TYR A 216 10.48 -8.63 1.83
N GLN A 217 11.37 -9.47 2.39
CA GLN A 217 11.06 -10.87 2.68
C GLN A 217 10.09 -11.02 3.86
N HIS A 218 9.81 -9.93 4.59
CA HIS A 218 8.80 -9.88 5.64
C HIS A 218 7.40 -9.55 5.12
N GLU A 219 7.28 -9.11 3.87
CA GLU A 219 5.98 -8.86 3.24
C GLU A 219 5.41 -10.17 2.65
N PRO A 220 4.07 -10.30 2.54
CA PRO A 220 3.48 -11.53 2.03
C PRO A 220 3.78 -11.70 0.53
N GLU A 221 4.34 -12.86 0.16
CA GLU A 221 4.70 -13.20 -1.23
C GLU A 221 3.53 -13.03 -2.20
N LEU A 222 2.32 -13.41 -1.79
CA LEU A 222 1.07 -13.27 -2.58
C LEU A 222 0.76 -11.82 -2.98
N GLY A 223 1.25 -10.83 -2.22
CA GLY A 223 1.04 -9.42 -2.52
C GLY A 223 2.17 -8.77 -3.31
N LEU A 224 3.24 -9.52 -3.64
CA LEU A 224 4.37 -9.05 -4.44
C LEU A 224 4.47 -9.79 -5.76
N ALA A 225 4.54 -11.12 -5.75
CA ALA A 225 4.87 -11.93 -6.91
C ALA A 225 3.64 -12.23 -7.80
N CYS A 226 3.76 -12.04 -9.12
CA CYS A 226 2.69 -12.35 -10.09
C CYS A 226 3.22 -12.93 -11.42
N GLY A 227 3.46 -14.23 -11.47
CA GLY A 227 3.84 -14.92 -12.73
C GLY A 227 5.20 -14.49 -13.29
N ASP A 228 5.50 -14.89 -14.53
CA ASP A 228 6.81 -14.67 -15.15
C ASP A 228 7.05 -13.22 -15.59
N ASP A 229 6.00 -12.44 -15.84
CA ASP A 229 6.10 -11.04 -16.29
C ASP A 229 5.28 -10.04 -15.45
N GLY A 230 4.79 -10.45 -14.28
CA GLY A 230 4.05 -9.57 -13.38
C GLY A 230 2.59 -9.32 -13.78
N LEU A 231 2.08 -9.88 -14.89
CA LEU A 231 0.81 -9.44 -15.49
C LEU A 231 -0.36 -10.41 -15.40
N ASP A 232 -0.21 -11.62 -14.85
CA ASP A 232 -1.27 -12.64 -14.84
C ASP A 232 -2.60 -12.12 -14.28
N LEU A 233 -2.56 -11.44 -13.14
CA LEU A 233 -3.75 -10.84 -12.54
C LEU A 233 -4.25 -9.63 -13.33
N VAL A 234 -3.34 -8.78 -13.84
CA VAL A 234 -3.69 -7.60 -14.65
C VAL A 234 -4.41 -8.02 -15.94
N ARG A 235 -3.98 -9.09 -16.62
CA ARG A 235 -4.65 -9.63 -17.81
C ARG A 235 -6.09 -10.04 -17.50
N ARG A 236 -6.30 -10.79 -16.42
CA ARG A 236 -7.62 -11.23 -15.96
C ARG A 236 -8.49 -10.03 -15.58
N MET A 237 -7.92 -9.07 -14.84
CA MET A 237 -8.60 -7.85 -14.45
C MET A 237 -9.08 -7.06 -15.67
N LEU A 238 -8.23 -6.83 -16.67
CA LEU A 238 -8.61 -6.11 -17.90
C LEU A 238 -9.70 -6.86 -18.69
N ALA A 239 -9.66 -8.19 -18.72
CA ALA A 239 -10.65 -9.01 -19.42
C ALA A 239 -12.05 -8.98 -18.76
N GLU A 240 -12.12 -8.74 -17.46
CA GLU A 240 -13.34 -8.78 -16.65
C GLU A 240 -13.84 -7.39 -16.24
N ALA A 241 -12.98 -6.36 -16.19
CA ALA A 241 -13.32 -5.03 -15.66
C ALA A 241 -14.56 -4.39 -16.29
N ALA A 242 -14.75 -4.55 -17.60
CA ALA A 242 -15.92 -4.02 -18.31
C ALA A 242 -17.26 -4.58 -17.77
N ASP A 243 -17.26 -5.80 -17.24
CA ASP A 243 -18.44 -6.45 -16.65
C ASP A 243 -18.78 -5.88 -15.27
N HIS A 244 -17.81 -5.26 -14.59
CA HIS A 244 -17.90 -4.69 -13.25
C HIS A 244 -17.88 -3.15 -13.21
N LEU A 245 -17.67 -2.47 -14.33
CA LEU A 245 -17.77 -1.01 -14.41
C LEU A 245 -19.21 -0.57 -14.69
N ALA A 246 -19.62 0.51 -14.01
CA ALA A 246 -20.80 1.29 -14.36
C ALA A 246 -20.64 1.95 -15.74
N GLU A 247 -21.72 2.51 -16.30
CA GLU A 247 -21.71 3.03 -17.68
C GLU A 247 -20.59 4.07 -17.90
N GLN A 248 -20.42 4.97 -16.92
CA GLN A 248 -19.41 6.03 -16.89
C GLN A 248 -18.28 5.72 -15.88
N GLY A 249 -18.09 4.44 -15.55
CA GLY A 249 -17.11 4.03 -14.56
C GLY A 249 -15.66 4.27 -15.02
N THR A 250 -14.74 4.30 -14.06
CA THR A 250 -13.29 4.43 -14.30
C THR A 250 -12.53 3.29 -13.64
N LEU A 251 -11.55 2.73 -14.34
CA LEU A 251 -10.59 1.76 -13.84
C LEU A 251 -9.23 2.44 -13.68
N ILE A 252 -8.61 2.28 -12.51
CA ILE A 252 -7.25 2.74 -12.21
C ILE A 252 -6.48 1.57 -11.62
N VAL A 253 -5.33 1.23 -12.21
CA VAL A 253 -4.52 0.09 -11.77
C VAL A 253 -3.06 0.49 -11.73
N GLU A 254 -2.40 0.16 -10.63
CA GLU A 254 -0.94 0.26 -10.48
C GLU A 254 -0.26 -1.03 -10.94
N VAL A 255 0.75 -0.90 -11.79
CA VAL A 255 1.59 -2.00 -12.30
C VAL A 255 3.09 -1.69 -12.17
N GLY A 256 3.46 -0.54 -11.60
CA GLY A 256 4.86 -0.15 -11.37
C GLY A 256 5.76 -0.32 -12.59
N ASN A 257 6.85 -1.08 -12.42
CA ASN A 257 7.82 -1.36 -13.49
C ASN A 257 7.24 -2.16 -14.66
N SER A 258 6.15 -2.89 -14.44
CA SER A 258 5.49 -3.73 -15.45
C SER A 258 4.70 -2.91 -16.47
N GLN A 259 4.72 -1.57 -16.38
CA GLN A 259 4.21 -0.67 -17.42
C GLN A 259 4.72 -1.04 -18.82
N VAL A 260 6.02 -1.30 -18.98
CA VAL A 260 6.60 -1.65 -20.29
C VAL A 260 6.03 -2.95 -20.84
N HIS A 261 5.70 -3.91 -19.97
CA HIS A 261 5.08 -5.16 -20.35
C HIS A 261 3.62 -4.94 -20.76
N VAL A 262 2.87 -4.09 -20.06
CA VAL A 262 1.49 -3.71 -20.43
C VAL A 262 1.47 -3.03 -21.81
N GLU A 263 2.35 -2.06 -22.05
CA GLU A 263 2.45 -1.35 -23.33
C GLU A 263 2.82 -2.30 -24.48
N ALA A 264 3.76 -3.22 -24.25
CA ALA A 264 4.16 -4.22 -25.25
C ALA A 264 3.06 -5.26 -25.51
N LEU A 265 2.31 -5.63 -24.47
CA LEU A 265 1.23 -6.61 -24.56
C LEU A 265 -0.02 -6.06 -25.23
N TYR A 266 -0.29 -4.76 -25.10
CA TYR A 266 -1.50 -4.11 -25.59
C TYR A 266 -1.22 -2.82 -26.41
N PRO A 267 -0.43 -2.91 -27.51
CA PRO A 267 -0.09 -1.74 -28.33
C PRO A 267 -1.31 -1.11 -29.03
N GLU A 268 -2.44 -1.81 -29.08
CA GLU A 268 -3.69 -1.32 -29.68
C GLU A 268 -4.58 -0.52 -28.72
N VAL A 269 -4.22 -0.45 -27.43
CA VAL A 269 -5.01 0.20 -26.39
C VAL A 269 -4.32 1.49 -25.98
N ASP A 270 -5.07 2.59 -26.04
CA ASP A 270 -4.59 3.90 -25.60
C ASP A 270 -4.74 4.04 -24.08
N PHE A 271 -3.76 3.52 -23.33
CA PHE A 271 -3.71 3.66 -21.89
C PHE A 271 -3.37 5.09 -21.50
N THR A 272 -4.15 5.65 -20.56
CA THR A 272 -3.78 6.93 -19.94
C THR A 272 -2.86 6.66 -18.76
N TRP A 273 -1.54 6.82 -18.95
CA TRP A 273 -0.57 6.72 -17.88
C TRP A 273 -0.55 7.99 -17.03
N LEU A 274 -0.78 7.85 -15.73
CA LEU A 274 -0.89 8.95 -14.79
C LEU A 274 0.49 9.35 -14.25
N GLU A 275 0.72 10.66 -14.16
CA GLU A 275 1.95 11.24 -13.63
C GLU A 275 1.75 11.76 -12.21
N PHE A 276 2.77 11.59 -11.37
CA PHE A 276 2.75 11.91 -9.95
C PHE A 276 3.82 12.94 -9.60
N ARG A 277 3.51 13.89 -8.71
CA ARG A 277 4.46 14.94 -8.32
C ARG A 277 5.47 14.46 -7.29
N HIS A 278 5.10 13.46 -6.50
CA HIS A 278 5.89 12.96 -5.37
C HIS A 278 6.58 11.62 -5.68
N GLY A 279 6.70 11.28 -6.98
CA GLY A 279 7.23 9.99 -7.41
C GLY A 279 6.18 8.89 -7.49
N GLY A 280 6.58 7.75 -8.05
CA GLY A 280 5.69 6.67 -8.48
C GLY A 280 5.37 6.74 -9.97
N HIS A 281 5.27 5.57 -10.60
CA HIS A 281 4.99 5.39 -12.03
C HIS A 281 4.19 4.11 -12.24
N GLY A 282 3.80 3.86 -13.49
CA GLY A 282 3.09 2.63 -13.85
C GLY A 282 1.66 2.57 -13.32
N VAL A 283 0.99 3.71 -13.13
CA VAL A 283 -0.46 3.72 -12.85
C VAL A 283 -1.18 4.12 -14.13
N PHE A 284 -2.02 3.23 -14.66
CA PHE A 284 -2.84 3.55 -15.83
C PHE A 284 -4.30 3.79 -15.44
N LEU A 285 -4.98 4.51 -16.31
CA LEU A 285 -6.41 4.74 -16.28
C LEU A 285 -7.06 4.27 -17.58
N LEU A 286 -8.22 3.62 -17.45
CA LEU A 286 -9.15 3.32 -18.55
C LEU A 286 -10.57 3.70 -18.16
N SER A 287 -11.30 4.33 -19.10
CA SER A 287 -12.74 4.52 -18.96
C SER A 287 -13.50 3.21 -19.19
N ALA A 288 -14.70 3.08 -18.62
CA ALA A 288 -15.57 1.93 -18.87
C ALA A 288 -15.87 1.73 -20.37
N LYS A 289 -15.91 2.81 -21.14
CA LYS A 289 -16.03 2.76 -22.61
C LYS A 289 -14.84 2.04 -23.24
N GLN A 290 -13.61 2.45 -22.91
CA GLN A 290 -12.39 1.79 -23.40
C GLN A 290 -12.34 0.32 -22.96
N CYS A 291 -12.67 0.02 -21.70
CA CYS A 291 -12.72 -1.36 -21.22
C CYS A 291 -13.69 -2.22 -22.04
N ARG A 292 -14.86 -1.71 -22.41
CA ARG A 292 -15.84 -2.42 -23.25
C ARG A 292 -15.38 -2.55 -24.70
N GLU A 293 -14.83 -1.48 -25.28
CA GLU A 293 -14.33 -1.45 -26.66
C GLU A 293 -13.22 -2.48 -26.88
N HIS A 294 -12.33 -2.64 -25.89
CA HIS A 294 -11.19 -3.56 -25.96
C HIS A 294 -11.42 -4.91 -25.24
N GLN A 295 -12.61 -5.18 -24.69
CA GLN A 295 -12.86 -6.37 -23.87
C GLN A 295 -12.54 -7.70 -24.60
N ALA A 296 -12.91 -7.80 -25.88
CA ALA A 296 -12.62 -8.99 -26.69
C ALA A 296 -11.11 -9.20 -26.88
N LEU A 297 -10.36 -8.11 -27.04
CA LEU A 297 -8.89 -8.13 -27.12
C LEU A 297 -8.29 -8.61 -25.80
N PHE A 298 -8.70 -8.00 -24.68
CA PHE A 298 -8.23 -8.40 -23.35
C PHE A 298 -8.48 -9.88 -23.07
N ARG A 299 -9.69 -10.39 -23.33
CA ARG A 299 -10.04 -11.80 -23.17
C ARG A 299 -9.20 -12.74 -24.03
N SER A 300 -8.75 -12.29 -25.21
CA SER A 300 -7.92 -13.12 -26.09
C SER A 300 -6.46 -13.26 -25.61
N ARG A 301 -6.03 -12.45 -24.63
CA ARG A 301 -4.66 -12.39 -24.10
C ARG A 301 -4.57 -12.72 -22.62
N VAL A 302 -5.53 -13.46 -22.07
CA VAL A 302 -5.52 -13.91 -20.65
C VAL A 302 -4.60 -15.12 -20.44
N SER A 303 -4.38 -15.91 -21.49
CA SER A 303 -3.58 -17.14 -21.47
C SER A 303 -2.10 -16.91 -21.71
#